data_AF-A0A1Z4KKU5-F1
#
_entry.id   AF-A0A1Z4KKU5-F1
#
_cell.length_a   1.000
_cell.length_b   1.000
_cell.length_c   1.000
_cell.angle_alpha   90.00
_cell.angle_beta   90.00
_cell.angle_gamma   90.00
#
_symmetry.space_group_name_H-M   'P 1'
#
loop_
_entity.id
_entity.type
_entity.pdbx_description
1 polymer ?
#
loop_
_entity_poly.entity_id
_entity_poly.type
_entity_poly.pdbx_seq_one_letter_code
_entity_poly.pdbx_strand_id
1 'polypeptide(L)' 'MLKSYEAIYENGQIKWISEQPQVNTARVIVTFIEETLPSKKRRTAPESIAGKGKTLGDIVSPIVDEEDWECLK' A
#
# COMPACT_ATOMS: atom_id res chain seq x y z
N MET A 1 -26.29 3.05 31.09
CA MET A 1 -25.48 2.02 30.41
C MET A 1 -25.08 2.55 29.05
N LEU A 2 -23.80 2.47 28.69
CA LEU A 2 -23.36 2.75 27.31
C LEU A 2 -23.80 1.59 26.42
N LYS A 3 -24.26 1.90 25.20
CA LYS A 3 -24.48 0.91 24.14
C LYS A 3 -23.45 1.14 23.05
N SER A 4 -22.77 0.07 22.64
CA SER A 4 -21.86 0.07 21.49
C SER A 4 -22.59 -0.48 20.27
N TYR A 5 -22.34 0.12 19.11
CA TYR A 5 -22.90 -0.28 17.83
C TYR A 5 -21.75 -0.45 16.84
N GLU A 6 -21.87 -1.45 15.97
CA GLU A 6 -20.85 -1.75 14.96
C GLU A 6 -21.42 -1.46 13.57
N ALA A 7 -20.59 -0.84 12.74
CA ALA A 7 -20.94 -0.49 11.38
C ALA A 7 -19.70 -0.50 10.49
N ILE A 8 -19.90 -0.76 9.21
CA ILE A 8 -18.89 -0.62 8.17
C ILE A 8 -18.98 0.82 7.64
N TYR A 9 -17.84 1.51 7.66
CA TYR A 9 -17.68 2.78 6.96
C TYR A 9 -17.02 2.54 5.61
N GLU A 10 -17.73 2.84 4.53
CA GLU A 10 -17.27 2.62 3.16
C GLU A 10 -17.61 3.84 2.31
N ASN A 11 -16.60 4.53 1.79
CA ASN A 11 -16.75 5.70 0.89
C ASN A 11 -17.71 6.79 1.42
N GLY A 12 -17.66 7.10 2.72
CA GLY A 12 -18.54 8.11 3.33
C GLY A 12 -19.90 7.59 3.78
N GLN A 13 -20.21 6.33 3.50
CA GLN A 13 -21.47 5.70 3.91
C GLN A 13 -21.26 4.77 5.10
N ILE A 14 -22.20 4.81 6.05
CA ILE A 14 -22.22 3.93 7.22
C ILE A 14 -23.27 2.85 6.98
N LYS A 15 -22.87 1.58 7.04
CA LYS A 15 -23.76 0.41 6.99
C LYS A 15 -23.69 -0.31 8.33
N TRP A 16 -24.79 -0.35 9.07
CA TRP A 16 -24.86 -1.05 10.35
C TRP A 16 -24.65 -2.56 10.15
N ILE A 17 -23.74 -3.15 10.94
CA ILE A 17 -23.51 -4.61 10.95
C ILE A 17 -24.57 -5.27 11.82
N SER A 18 -24.94 -4.62 12.92
CA SER A 18 -25.93 -5.08 13.88
C SER A 18 -27.17 -4.17 13.90
N GLU A 19 -27.89 -4.15 15.01
CA GLU A 19 -29.09 -3.36 15.18
C GLU A 19 -28.82 -1.86 15.05
N GLN A 20 -29.57 -1.19 14.19
CA GLN A 20 -29.51 0.26 14.09
C GLN A 20 -30.05 0.92 15.37
N PRO A 21 -29.33 1.89 15.96
CA PRO A 21 -29.81 2.62 17.11
C PRO A 21 -31.12 3.37 16.80
N GLN A 22 -32.19 3.02 17.53
CA GLN A 22 -33.52 3.64 17.43
C GLN A 22 -33.57 4.96 18.22
N VAL A 23 -32.77 5.95 17.80
CA VAL A 23 -32.71 7.27 18.46
C VAL A 23 -32.79 8.40 17.44
N ASN A 24 -33.50 9.47 17.80
CA ASN A 24 -33.62 10.66 16.93
C ASN A 24 -32.45 11.63 17.10
N THR A 25 -31.83 11.66 18.29
CA THR A 25 -30.67 12.51 18.59
C THR A 25 -29.82 11.87 19.67
N ALA A 26 -28.50 11.80 19.48
CA ALA A 26 -27.56 11.24 20.45
C ALA A 26 -26.16 11.86 20.30
N ARG A 27 -25.36 11.80 21.37
CA ARG A 27 -23.91 12.06 21.31
C ARG A 27 -23.20 10.76 20.91
N VAL A 28 -22.32 10.83 19.92
CA VAL A 28 -21.65 9.66 19.34
C VAL A 28 -20.14 9.74 19.58
N ILE A 29 -19.52 8.60 19.88
CA ILE A 29 -18.06 8.40 19.91
C ILE A 29 -17.73 7.41 18.81
N VAL A 30 -16.82 7.76 17.90
CA VAL A 30 -16.45 6.94 16.74
C VAL A 30 -15.03 6.41 16.95
N THR A 31 -14.85 5.11 16.75
CA THR A 31 -13.55 4.44 16.78
C THR A 31 -13.29 3.83 15.42
N PHE A 32 -12.19 4.22 14.77
CA PHE A 32 -11.75 3.60 13.51
C PHE A 32 -10.79 2.46 13.81
N ILE A 33 -11.07 1.29 13.26
CA ILE A 33 -10.15 0.15 13.26
C ILE A 33 -9.51 0.12 11.88
N GLU A 34 -8.32 0.69 11.76
CA GLU A 34 -7.56 0.62 10.51
C GLU A 34 -7.02 -0.80 10.33
N GLU A 35 -7.44 -1.48 9.27
CA GLU A 35 -6.75 -2.68 8.81
C GLU A 35 -5.42 -2.27 8.17
N THR A 36 -4.35 -2.28 8.96
CA THR A 36 -3.00 -2.14 8.41
C THR A 36 -2.69 -3.37 7.56
N LEU A 37 -2.93 -3.27 6.25
CA LEU A 37 -2.41 -4.25 5.31
C LEU A 37 -0.88 -4.31 5.49
N PRO A 38 -0.28 -5.50 5.62
CA PRO A 38 1.16 -5.61 5.77
C PRO A 38 1.83 -4.91 4.60
N SER A 39 2.67 -3.91 4.88
CA SER A 39 3.39 -3.20 3.82
C SER A 39 4.15 -4.24 2.99
N LYS A 40 3.98 -4.20 1.67
CA LYS A 40 4.63 -5.16 0.78
C LYS A 40 6.14 -5.00 0.95
N LYS A 41 6.77 -5.96 1.62
CA LYS A 41 8.21 -5.94 1.91
C LYS A 41 8.97 -5.95 0.59
N ARG A 42 9.48 -4.79 0.15
CA ARG A 42 10.32 -4.70 -1.05
C ARG A 42 11.69 -5.29 -0.73
N ARG A 43 12.29 -5.99 -1.68
CA ARG A 43 13.67 -6.46 -1.54
C ARG A 43 14.59 -5.23 -1.50
N THR A 44 15.46 -5.18 -0.51
CA THR A 44 16.53 -4.20 -0.41
C THR A 44 17.85 -4.89 -0.68
N ALA A 45 18.78 -4.15 -1.29
CA ALA A 45 20.15 -4.60 -1.40
C ALA A 45 20.76 -4.82 0.00
N PRO A 46 21.70 -5.78 0.17
CA PRO A 46 22.45 -5.93 1.42
C PRO A 46 23.22 -4.67 1.79
N GLU A 47 23.35 -4.38 3.09
CA GLU A 47 24.19 -3.26 3.57
C GLU A 47 25.66 -3.40 3.15
N SER A 48 26.14 -4.64 2.96
CA SER A 48 27.52 -4.91 2.54
C SER A 48 27.90 -4.27 1.20
N ILE A 49 26.92 -3.90 0.36
CA ILE A 49 27.12 -3.26 -0.94
C ILE A 49 26.64 -1.81 -0.99
N ALA A 50 26.14 -1.25 0.11
CA ALA A 50 25.69 0.13 0.17
C ALA A 50 26.84 1.09 -0.15
N GLY A 51 26.61 2.01 -1.10
CA GLY A 51 27.62 3.00 -1.53
C GLY A 51 28.81 2.44 -2.31
N LYS A 52 28.86 1.12 -2.54
CA LYS A 52 29.96 0.47 -3.28
C LYS A 52 29.63 0.26 -4.76
N GLY A 53 28.36 0.32 -5.13
CA GLY A 53 27.93 0.24 -6.53
C GLY A 53 28.29 1.52 -7.28
N LYS A 54 28.80 1.36 -8.50
CA LYS A 54 28.97 2.45 -9.45
C LYS A 54 28.35 2.00 -10.78
N THR A 55 27.63 2.90 -11.43
CA THR A 55 27.19 2.69 -12.80
C THR A 55 28.41 2.68 -13.73
N LEU A 56 28.54 1.64 -14.54
CA LEU A 56 29.50 1.60 -15.64
C LEU A 56 28.76 1.91 -16.93
N GLY A 57 29.30 2.85 -17.72
CA GLY A 57 28.69 3.28 -18.97
C GLY A 57 27.49 4.21 -18.79
N ASP A 58 26.83 4.51 -19.91
CA ASP A 58 25.53 5.17 -19.93
C ASP A 58 24.43 4.13 -19.63
N ILE A 59 23.49 4.49 -18.74
CA ILE A 59 22.37 3.62 -18.34
C ILE A 59 21.36 3.46 -19.48
N VAL A 60 21.32 4.45 -20.38
CA VAL A 60 20.31 4.51 -21.45
C VAL A 60 20.80 3.78 -22.69
N SER A 61 22.10 3.87 -22.99
CA SER A 61 22.68 3.24 -24.17
C SER A 61 22.77 1.70 -24.03
N PRO A 62 22.57 0.93 -25.11
CA PRO A 62 22.85 -0.50 -25.14
C PRO A 62 24.28 -0.81 -24.70
N ILE A 63 24.45 -1.89 -23.93
CA ILE A 63 25.79 -2.40 -23.54
C ILE A 63 26.50 -3.12 -24.69
N VAL A 64 25.78 -3.45 -25.75
CA VAL A 64 26.24 -4.19 -26.94
C VAL A 64 26.01 -3.33 -28.18
N ASP A 65 27.02 -3.32 -29.06
CA ASP A 65 27.01 -2.58 -30.33
C ASP A 65 25.98 -3.18 -31.31
N GLU A 66 25.44 -2.36 -32.21
CA GLU A 66 24.31 -2.71 -33.09
C GLU A 66 24.59 -3.95 -33.97
N GLU A 67 25.85 -4.20 -34.31
CA GLU A 67 26.30 -5.39 -35.04
C GLU A 67 26.13 -6.68 -34.24
N ASP A 68 26.22 -6.62 -32.90
CA ASP A 68 26.01 -7.77 -32.01
C ASP A 68 24.51 -8.05 -31.77
N TRP A 69 23.61 -7.18 -32.23
CA TRP A 69 22.15 -7.37 -32.18
C TRP A 69 21.60 -8.25 -33.32
N GLU A 70 22.45 -8.84 -34.17
CA GLU A 70 22.06 -9.71 -35.29
C GLU A 70 21.21 -10.94 -34.88
N CYS A 71 21.07 -11.26 -33.59
CA CYS A 71 20.19 -12.32 -33.09
C CYS A 71 18.67 -11.99 -33.15
N LEU A 72 18.28 -10.78 -33.59
CA LEU A 72 16.88 -10.37 -33.76
C LEU A 72 16.43 -10.22 -35.23
N LYS A 73 17.29 -10.52 -36.21
CA LYS A 73 16.90 -10.64 -37.63
C LYS A 73 16.51 -12.08 -37.96
#